data_AF-A0A520HPN7-F1
#
_entry.id   AF-A0A520HPN7-F1
#
_cell.length_a   1.000
_cell.length_b   1.000
_cell.length_c   1.000
_cell.angle_alpha   90.00
_cell.angle_beta   90.00
_cell.angle_gamma   90.00
#
_symmetry.space_group_name_H-M   'P 1'
#
loop_
_entity.id
_entity.type
_entity.pdbx_description
1 polymer ?
#
loop_
_entity_poly.entity_id
_entity_poly.type
_entity_poly.pdbx_seq_one_letter_code
_entity_poly.pdbx_strand_id
1 'polypeptide(L)'
;KGLIQRLDYIQSLGVTAIWVAPIIKNKAVQGGKGHESAGYHGYWITDFTKVDPHFGTDAEFAAFVDAAHARGMKVYMDIIANHTADVIQYRECTNKPCTYRSKGDYPYQRRGGVNGKPINPGFAGDAVQTPENFAKLTDPAYAYTPFVPAAEASVKVPAWLNDPKYYHNRGDTTFTGESARYGDFAGLDDLMTEDPRVVAGFISIYGSWIDRFGVDGFRIDTARHVNPEFWQQFVPAMQSRAAARGIPNFPIFGEVYSEAVDPGYTAQFTRRDKYPEVLDFSFQAAARGMLSGKAGTDVFAKLIDGDVLYEGGDATALRLPTFLGNHDMGRMGYMLDKAWPTATDAERLQRLT
;
A
#
# COMPACT_ATOMS: atom_id res chain seq x y z
N LYS A 1 -16.39 -4.43 16.40
CA LYS A 1 -17.80 -4.47 16.90
C LYS A 1 -18.79 -3.60 16.13
N GLY A 2 -18.48 -2.32 15.87
CA GLY A 2 -19.40 -1.41 15.16
C GLY A 2 -19.84 -1.91 13.77
N LEU A 3 -18.92 -2.47 12.98
CA LEU A 3 -19.25 -3.06 11.67
C LEU A 3 -20.29 -4.17 11.78
N ILE A 4 -20.11 -5.13 12.71
CA ILE A 4 -21.05 -6.23 12.95
C ILE A 4 -22.47 -5.68 13.22
N GLN A 5 -22.58 -4.67 14.06
CA GLN A 5 -23.87 -4.04 14.42
C GLN A 5 -24.56 -3.33 13.25
N ARG A 6 -23.84 -3.07 12.16
CA ARG A 6 -24.35 -2.35 10.98
C ARG A 6 -24.47 -3.24 9.74
N LEU A 7 -24.17 -4.53 9.82
CA LEU A 7 -24.22 -5.43 8.66
C LEU A 7 -25.61 -5.47 8.01
N ASP A 8 -26.69 -5.40 8.78
CA ASP A 8 -28.05 -5.38 8.23
C ASP A 8 -28.31 -4.10 7.43
N TYR A 9 -27.82 -2.95 7.91
CA TYR A 9 -27.88 -1.69 7.18
C TYR A 9 -27.04 -1.75 5.90
N ILE A 10 -25.79 -2.23 5.99
CA ILE A 10 -24.89 -2.37 4.84
C ILE A 10 -25.53 -3.27 3.77
N GLN A 11 -26.09 -4.41 4.18
CA GLN A 11 -26.78 -5.33 3.27
C GLN A 11 -28.03 -4.69 2.65
N SER A 12 -28.79 -3.88 3.40
CA SER A 12 -29.97 -3.17 2.85
C SER A 12 -29.65 -2.17 1.74
N LEU A 13 -28.40 -1.70 1.66
CA LEU A 13 -27.91 -0.85 0.56
C LEU A 13 -27.55 -1.65 -0.70
N GLY A 14 -27.65 -2.99 -0.66
CA GLY A 14 -27.23 -3.88 -1.76
C GLY A 14 -25.72 -4.13 -1.83
N VAL A 15 -24.97 -3.77 -0.79
CA VAL A 15 -23.52 -4.01 -0.72
C VAL A 15 -23.23 -5.51 -0.61
N THR A 16 -22.32 -6.00 -1.44
CA THR A 16 -21.90 -7.42 -1.50
C THR A 16 -20.45 -7.64 -1.08
N ALA A 17 -19.70 -6.58 -0.78
CA ALA A 17 -18.32 -6.67 -0.30
C ALA A 17 -17.97 -5.47 0.60
N ILE A 18 -17.15 -5.70 1.61
CA ILE A 18 -16.66 -4.68 2.55
C ILE A 18 -15.13 -4.70 2.53
N TRP A 19 -14.52 -3.60 2.07
CA TRP A 19 -13.09 -3.35 2.26
C TRP A 19 -12.89 -2.61 3.58
N VAL A 20 -12.13 -3.21 4.50
CA VAL A 20 -11.75 -2.60 5.79
C VAL A 20 -10.38 -1.93 5.70
N ALA A 21 -10.21 -0.83 6.44
CA ALA A 21 -8.90 -0.21 6.68
C ALA A 21 -7.86 -1.23 7.20
N PRO A 22 -6.56 -0.90 7.26
CA PRO A 22 -5.58 -1.80 7.84
C PRO A 22 -5.92 -2.11 9.30
N ILE A 23 -6.50 -3.29 9.54
CA ILE A 23 -6.91 -3.77 10.87
C ILE A 23 -5.75 -4.37 11.66
N ILE A 24 -4.54 -4.27 11.13
CA ILE A 24 -3.32 -4.87 11.64
C ILE A 24 -2.72 -3.97 12.72
N LYS A 25 -2.18 -4.55 13.80
CA LYS A 25 -1.68 -3.80 14.94
C LYS A 25 -0.58 -2.81 14.53
N ASN A 26 -0.80 -1.56 14.90
CA ASN A 26 -0.04 -0.41 14.44
C ASN A 26 0.42 0.49 15.61
N LYS A 27 1.33 1.42 15.33
CA LYS A 27 1.90 2.35 16.31
C LYS A 27 0.82 3.38 16.66
N ALA A 28 0.43 3.43 17.93
CA ALA A 28 -0.70 4.26 18.36
C ALA A 28 -0.45 5.77 18.21
N VAL A 29 0.80 6.21 18.42
CA VAL A 29 1.22 7.60 18.26
C VAL A 29 2.62 7.62 17.66
N GLN A 30 2.84 8.41 16.62
CA GLN A 30 4.16 8.69 16.06
C GLN A 30 4.28 10.16 15.65
N GLY A 31 5.50 10.61 15.40
CA GLY A 31 5.83 11.98 15.04
C GLY A 31 6.79 12.60 16.04
N GLY A 32 7.59 13.56 15.56
CA GLY A 32 8.50 14.32 16.40
C GLY A 32 7.76 15.18 17.43
N LYS A 33 8.48 15.67 18.43
CA LYS A 33 7.90 16.53 19.48
C LYS A 33 7.17 17.75 18.90
N GLY A 34 5.88 17.90 19.21
CA GLY A 34 5.01 18.95 18.68
C GLY A 34 4.36 18.63 17.32
N HIS A 35 4.66 17.47 16.75
CA HIS A 35 4.13 16.95 15.50
C HIS A 35 3.56 15.53 15.68
N GLU A 36 3.29 15.12 16.93
CA GLU A 36 2.70 13.82 17.23
C GLU A 36 1.30 13.71 16.62
N SER A 37 1.02 12.57 16.00
CA SER A 37 -0.29 12.23 15.45
C SER A 37 -0.67 10.81 15.87
N ALA A 38 -1.97 10.55 15.94
CA ALA A 38 -2.51 9.25 16.31
C ALA A 38 -2.59 8.32 15.08
N GLY A 39 -2.18 7.06 15.25
CA GLY A 39 -2.26 6.01 14.23
C GLY A 39 -3.66 5.42 14.07
N TYR A 40 -4.70 6.26 14.05
CA TYR A 40 -6.09 5.80 13.92
C TYR A 40 -6.39 5.17 12.55
N HIS A 41 -5.55 5.45 11.56
CA HIS A 41 -5.71 5.02 10.17
C HIS A 41 -5.14 3.62 9.87
N GLY A 42 -4.28 3.06 10.74
CA GLY A 42 -3.79 1.67 10.63
C GLY A 42 -2.48 1.45 9.86
N TYR A 43 -2.02 2.44 9.09
CA TYR A 43 -0.84 2.33 8.21
C TYR A 43 0.55 2.29 8.90
N TRP A 44 0.65 2.46 10.22
CA TRP A 44 1.96 2.45 10.92
C TRP A 44 2.23 1.10 11.58
N ILE A 45 2.32 0.05 10.77
CA ILE A 45 2.27 -1.33 11.29
C ILE A 45 3.49 -1.64 12.18
N THR A 46 3.20 -2.22 13.35
CA THR A 46 4.22 -2.78 14.24
C THR A 46 4.06 -4.29 14.40
N ASP A 47 2.85 -4.86 14.30
CA ASP A 47 2.67 -6.31 14.39
C ASP A 47 1.74 -6.80 13.29
N PHE A 48 2.35 -7.38 12.26
CA PHE A 48 1.68 -7.92 11.08
C PHE A 48 0.83 -9.17 11.34
N THR A 49 0.84 -9.70 12.56
CA THR A 49 0.22 -11.00 12.89
C THR A 49 -1.06 -10.86 13.72
N LYS A 50 -1.37 -9.66 14.21
CA LYS A 50 -2.47 -9.42 15.15
C LYS A 50 -3.38 -8.30 14.69
N VAL A 51 -4.65 -8.43 15.04
CA VAL A 51 -5.61 -7.34 14.93
C VAL A 51 -5.21 -6.21 15.88
N ASP A 52 -5.33 -4.97 15.43
CA ASP A 52 -5.10 -3.81 16.29
C ASP A 52 -6.13 -3.77 17.42
N PRO A 53 -5.70 -3.67 18.68
CA PRO A 53 -6.61 -3.67 19.83
C PRO A 53 -7.61 -2.50 19.81
N HIS A 54 -7.36 -1.43 19.04
CA HIS A 54 -8.33 -0.36 18.82
C HIS A 54 -9.57 -0.83 18.05
N PHE A 55 -9.41 -1.74 17.09
CA PHE A 55 -10.51 -2.29 16.29
C PHE A 55 -11.19 -3.49 16.98
N GLY A 56 -10.43 -4.29 17.71
CA GLY A 56 -10.92 -5.44 18.46
C GLY A 56 -9.87 -6.53 18.65
N THR A 57 -10.34 -7.76 18.85
CA THR A 57 -9.48 -8.95 18.94
C THR A 57 -9.52 -9.78 17.66
N ASP A 58 -8.55 -10.70 17.50
CA ASP A 58 -8.57 -11.71 16.42
C ASP A 58 -9.93 -12.45 16.37
N ALA A 59 -10.48 -12.83 17.53
CA ALA A 59 -11.77 -13.52 17.60
C ALA A 59 -12.95 -12.64 17.14
N GLU A 60 -12.91 -11.35 17.44
CA GLU A 60 -13.94 -10.40 17.00
C GLU A 60 -13.84 -10.10 15.50
N PHE A 61 -12.64 -10.12 14.93
CA PHE A 61 -12.45 -10.02 13.49
C PHE A 61 -12.94 -11.28 12.77
N ALA A 62 -12.62 -12.47 13.28
CA ALA A 62 -13.18 -13.72 12.77
C ALA A 62 -14.72 -13.71 12.79
N ALA A 63 -15.32 -13.32 13.92
CA ALA A 63 -16.76 -13.21 14.04
C ALA A 63 -17.38 -12.18 13.07
N PHE A 64 -16.65 -11.12 12.72
CA PHE A 64 -17.09 -10.17 11.70
C PHE A 64 -17.08 -10.78 10.30
N VAL A 65 -16.01 -11.49 9.94
CA VAL A 65 -15.91 -12.17 8.64
C VAL A 65 -17.01 -13.22 8.50
N ASP A 66 -17.20 -14.08 9.52
CA ASP A 66 -18.26 -15.09 9.53
C ASP A 66 -19.66 -14.45 9.38
N ALA A 67 -19.91 -13.34 10.08
CA ALA A 67 -21.20 -12.64 10.00
C ALA A 67 -21.44 -11.96 8.64
N ALA A 68 -20.38 -11.50 7.97
CA ALA A 68 -20.46 -10.98 6.60
C ALA A 68 -20.72 -12.12 5.60
N HIS A 69 -19.99 -13.23 5.70
CA HIS A 69 -20.17 -14.42 4.85
C HIS A 69 -21.57 -15.02 4.98
N ALA A 70 -22.12 -15.09 6.20
CA ALA A 70 -23.49 -15.56 6.44
C ALA A 70 -24.57 -14.71 5.73
N ARG A 71 -24.21 -13.48 5.30
CA ARG A 71 -25.05 -12.57 4.53
C ARG A 71 -24.70 -12.55 3.03
N GLY A 72 -23.79 -13.41 2.58
CA GLY A 72 -23.28 -13.42 1.22
C GLY A 72 -22.39 -12.22 0.87
N MET A 73 -21.84 -11.52 1.87
CA MET A 73 -20.93 -10.40 1.68
C MET A 73 -19.47 -10.85 1.83
N LYS A 74 -18.61 -10.36 0.94
CA LYS A 74 -17.15 -10.57 0.99
C LYS A 74 -16.45 -9.57 1.92
N VAL A 75 -15.28 -9.92 2.44
CA VAL A 75 -14.44 -9.03 3.26
C VAL A 75 -13.05 -8.91 2.64
N TYR A 76 -12.65 -7.69 2.28
CA TYR A 76 -11.31 -7.38 1.78
C TYR A 76 -10.49 -6.66 2.83
N MET A 77 -9.22 -7.04 2.96
CA MET A 77 -8.28 -6.34 3.85
C MET A 77 -7.43 -5.36 3.07
N ASP A 78 -7.18 -4.21 3.67
CA ASP A 78 -6.05 -3.37 3.29
C ASP A 78 -4.73 -4.01 3.74
N ILE A 79 -3.76 -4.08 2.83
CA ILE A 79 -2.44 -4.66 3.09
C ILE A 79 -1.33 -3.70 2.68
N ILE A 80 -0.28 -3.69 3.49
CA ILE A 80 0.89 -2.83 3.32
C ILE A 80 2.12 -3.73 3.17
N ALA A 81 2.87 -3.55 2.09
CA ALA A 81 4.18 -4.20 1.90
C ALA A 81 5.32 -3.20 1.69
N ASN A 82 5.00 -1.90 1.55
CA ASN A 82 5.98 -0.86 1.32
C ASN A 82 6.79 -0.56 2.59
N HIS A 83 6.12 -0.38 3.72
CA HIS A 83 6.76 0.16 4.91
C HIS A 83 6.25 -0.49 6.21
N THR A 84 6.95 -0.19 7.29
CA THR A 84 6.46 -0.37 8.67
C THR A 84 6.27 0.98 9.36
N ALA A 85 5.94 1.00 10.66
CA ALA A 85 6.00 2.23 11.45
C ALA A 85 7.38 2.91 11.38
N ASP A 86 7.43 4.22 11.63
CA ASP A 86 8.65 5.02 11.80
C ASP A 86 9.34 4.61 13.12
N VAL A 87 10.43 3.87 12.98
CA VAL A 87 11.20 3.23 14.07
C VAL A 87 12.70 3.36 13.83
N ILE A 88 13.15 3.20 12.57
CA ILE A 88 14.56 3.24 12.20
C ILE A 88 14.99 4.71 12.06
N GLN A 89 16.04 5.08 12.78
CA GLN A 89 16.62 6.42 12.73
C GLN A 89 18.01 6.39 12.13
N TYR A 90 18.46 7.52 11.59
CA TYR A 90 19.78 7.66 10.98
C TYR A 90 20.65 8.62 11.78
N ARG A 91 21.90 8.22 12.07
CA ARG A 91 22.83 9.02 12.90
C ARG A 91 23.13 10.39 12.29
N GLU A 92 23.08 10.51 10.98
CA GLU A 92 23.43 11.72 10.23
C GLU A 92 22.33 12.79 10.25
N CYS A 93 21.10 12.46 10.68
CA CYS A 93 19.95 13.35 10.60
C CYS A 93 19.00 13.25 11.81
N THR A 94 19.50 12.95 13.01
CA THR A 94 18.67 12.88 14.23
C THR A 94 17.87 14.15 14.57
N ASN A 95 18.27 15.32 14.07
CA ASN A 95 17.63 16.62 14.34
C ASN A 95 17.21 17.37 13.06
N LYS A 96 17.08 16.67 11.93
CA LYS A 96 16.73 17.27 10.64
C LYS A 96 16.09 16.23 9.71
N PRO A 97 15.33 16.62 8.69
CA PRO A 97 14.84 15.68 7.68
C PRO A 97 15.99 14.90 7.02
N CYS A 98 15.72 13.65 6.67
CA CYS A 98 16.70 12.73 6.09
C CYS A 98 16.44 12.64 4.58
N THR A 99 16.93 13.59 3.80
CA THR A 99 16.71 13.60 2.34
C THR A 99 17.19 12.33 1.64
N TYR A 100 16.45 11.84 0.64
CA TYR A 100 16.86 10.69 -0.15
C TYR A 100 18.33 10.70 -0.61
N ARG A 101 19.02 9.56 -0.45
CA ARG A 101 20.39 9.29 -0.91
C ARG A 101 20.40 8.25 -2.02
N SER A 102 20.76 8.68 -3.23
CA SER A 102 20.71 7.90 -4.47
C SER A 102 21.56 6.62 -4.42
N LYS A 103 21.18 5.62 -5.22
CA LYS A 103 21.97 4.38 -5.36
C LYS A 103 23.33 4.63 -6.01
N GLY A 104 23.41 5.63 -6.89
CA GLY A 104 24.64 6.02 -7.58
C GLY A 104 25.66 6.67 -6.65
N ASP A 105 25.24 7.64 -5.83
CA ASP A 105 26.14 8.35 -4.92
C ASP A 105 26.44 7.54 -3.65
N TYR A 106 25.49 6.69 -3.25
CA TYR A 106 25.56 5.82 -2.07
C TYR A 106 25.28 4.35 -2.45
N PRO A 107 26.25 3.70 -3.12
CA PRO A 107 26.10 2.31 -3.53
C PRO A 107 26.17 1.37 -2.34
N TYR A 108 25.47 0.23 -2.41
CA TYR A 108 25.39 -0.75 -1.33
C TYR A 108 26.75 -1.28 -0.86
N GLN A 109 27.80 -1.20 -1.69
CA GLN A 109 29.14 -1.73 -1.42
C GLN A 109 30.07 -0.72 -0.73
N ARG A 110 29.61 0.50 -0.45
CA ARG A 110 30.43 1.55 0.16
C ARG A 110 29.66 2.25 1.28
N ARG A 111 30.30 2.39 2.45
CA ARG A 111 29.72 3.09 3.60
C ARG A 111 29.74 4.60 3.41
N GLY A 112 28.56 5.23 3.44
CA GLY A 112 28.43 6.69 3.43
C GLY A 112 28.84 7.36 2.11
N GLY A 113 28.76 6.62 0.99
CA GLY A 113 28.98 7.15 -0.36
C GLY A 113 30.11 6.48 -1.14
N VAL A 114 30.27 6.81 -2.42
CA VAL A 114 31.26 6.19 -3.34
C VAL A 114 32.71 6.19 -2.83
N ASN A 115 33.10 7.21 -2.06
CA ASN A 115 34.45 7.35 -1.48
C ASN A 115 34.59 6.64 -0.11
N GLY A 116 33.53 5.98 0.33
CA GLY A 116 33.42 5.29 1.60
C GLY A 116 34.29 4.04 1.71
N LYS A 117 34.39 3.53 2.93
CA LYS A 117 35.01 2.21 3.19
C LYS A 117 34.21 1.11 2.47
N PRO A 118 34.86 0.13 1.85
CA PRO A 118 34.18 -1.05 1.30
C PRO A 118 33.39 -1.79 2.38
N ILE A 119 32.16 -2.16 2.04
CA ILE A 119 31.24 -3.00 2.82
C ILE A 119 30.54 -3.96 1.86
N ASN A 120 29.82 -4.97 2.39
CA ASN A 120 29.02 -5.91 1.59
C ASN A 120 29.78 -6.55 0.41
N PRO A 121 30.95 -7.18 0.67
CA PRO A 121 31.81 -7.70 -0.39
C PRO A 121 31.08 -8.74 -1.26
N GLY A 122 31.09 -8.51 -2.58
CA GLY A 122 30.49 -9.43 -3.55
C GLY A 122 28.97 -9.32 -3.68
N PHE A 123 28.31 -8.38 -3.00
CA PHE A 123 26.92 -8.04 -3.27
C PHE A 123 26.81 -7.41 -4.67
N ALA A 124 26.02 -8.03 -5.55
CA ALA A 124 25.89 -7.64 -6.95
C ALA A 124 24.85 -6.53 -7.20
N GLY A 125 24.26 -5.98 -6.13
CA GLY A 125 23.16 -5.01 -6.21
C GLY A 125 21.78 -5.66 -6.10
N ASP A 126 20.77 -4.82 -5.97
CA ASP A 126 19.35 -5.14 -5.75
C ASP A 126 18.66 -5.75 -6.99
N ALA A 127 19.23 -5.57 -8.19
CA ALA A 127 18.75 -6.21 -9.41
C ALA A 127 18.92 -7.74 -9.43
N VAL A 128 19.80 -8.30 -8.59
CA VAL A 128 20.04 -9.75 -8.49
C VAL A 128 19.30 -10.30 -7.26
N GLN A 129 18.00 -10.56 -7.43
CA GLN A 129 17.06 -10.95 -6.36
C GLN A 129 17.16 -12.44 -5.99
N THR A 130 18.34 -12.87 -5.56
CA THR A 130 18.60 -14.25 -5.13
C THR A 130 19.02 -14.29 -3.66
N PRO A 131 18.66 -15.35 -2.90
CA PRO A 131 19.10 -15.51 -1.52
C PRO A 131 20.63 -15.46 -1.38
N GLU A 132 21.38 -16.02 -2.33
CA GLU A 132 22.84 -16.05 -2.33
C GLU A 132 23.46 -14.65 -2.48
N ASN A 133 22.81 -13.78 -3.26
CA ASN A 133 23.23 -12.40 -3.40
C ASN A 133 22.90 -11.60 -2.14
N PHE A 134 21.64 -11.66 -1.68
CA PHE A 134 21.19 -10.89 -0.50
C PHE A 134 21.84 -11.34 0.80
N ALA A 135 22.31 -12.59 0.90
CA ALA A 135 23.16 -13.04 2.01
C ALA A 135 24.48 -12.23 2.16
N LYS A 136 24.91 -11.54 1.10
CA LYS A 136 26.11 -10.68 1.11
C LYS A 136 25.81 -9.22 1.50
N LEU A 137 24.54 -8.83 1.59
CA LEU A 137 24.10 -7.55 2.12
C LEU A 137 24.01 -7.64 3.66
N THR A 138 25.16 -7.49 4.31
CA THR A 138 25.29 -7.71 5.77
C THR A 138 25.35 -6.42 6.58
N ASP A 139 25.77 -5.32 5.96
CA ASP A 139 25.93 -4.00 6.57
C ASP A 139 24.97 -3.00 5.90
N PRO A 140 23.93 -2.54 6.62
CA PRO A 140 22.96 -1.58 6.07
C PRO A 140 23.50 -0.15 5.99
N ALA A 141 24.73 0.11 6.45
CA ALA A 141 25.26 1.45 6.57
C ALA A 141 25.80 2.07 5.25
N TYR A 142 25.18 1.77 4.09
CA TYR A 142 25.64 2.27 2.79
C TYR A 142 25.24 3.72 2.54
N ALA A 143 23.97 4.06 2.71
CA ALA A 143 23.46 5.42 2.49
C ALA A 143 23.48 6.24 3.76
N TYR A 144 22.91 5.71 4.84
CA TYR A 144 22.93 6.28 6.18
C TYR A 144 23.49 5.27 7.18
N THR A 145 23.77 5.69 8.41
CA THR A 145 24.06 4.76 9.51
C THR A 145 22.77 4.53 10.31
N PRO A 146 21.99 3.48 10.01
CA PRO A 146 20.72 3.23 10.70
C PRO A 146 20.95 2.73 12.12
N PHE A 147 20.04 3.09 13.01
CA PHE A 147 19.93 2.53 14.35
C PHE A 147 18.46 2.51 14.78
N VAL A 148 18.12 1.55 15.63
CA VAL A 148 16.81 1.52 16.29
C VAL A 148 16.99 1.99 17.74
N PRO A 149 16.21 2.97 18.22
CA PRO A 149 16.23 3.34 19.64
C PRO A 149 15.97 2.12 20.54
N ALA A 150 16.65 2.03 21.68
CA ALA A 150 16.58 0.85 22.56
C ALA A 150 15.14 0.52 23.00
N ALA A 151 14.29 1.53 23.17
CA ALA A 151 12.88 1.36 23.53
C ALA A 151 12.02 0.72 22.42
N GLU A 152 12.50 0.73 21.17
CA GLU A 152 11.77 0.24 20.00
C GLU A 152 12.44 -0.99 19.34
N ALA A 153 13.55 -1.48 19.90
CA ALA A 153 14.39 -2.53 19.31
C ALA A 153 13.68 -3.87 19.02
N SER A 154 12.52 -4.10 19.62
CA SER A 154 11.72 -5.31 19.43
C SER A 154 10.24 -5.01 19.20
N VAL A 155 9.90 -3.79 18.76
CA VAL A 155 8.49 -3.38 18.60
C VAL A 155 7.85 -4.08 17.40
N LYS A 156 8.62 -4.48 16.39
CA LYS A 156 8.11 -5.05 15.15
C LYS A 156 7.93 -6.57 15.22
N VAL A 157 6.82 -7.07 14.70
CA VAL A 157 6.47 -8.49 14.65
C VAL A 157 6.03 -8.85 13.23
N PRO A 158 6.61 -9.88 12.59
CA PRO A 158 7.57 -10.84 13.16
C PRO A 158 8.97 -10.25 13.44
N ALA A 159 9.72 -10.89 14.36
CA ALA A 159 10.95 -10.35 14.93
C ALA A 159 12.03 -9.95 13.91
N TRP A 160 12.07 -10.61 12.74
CA TRP A 160 13.03 -10.30 11.68
C TRP A 160 12.87 -8.88 11.13
N LEU A 161 11.68 -8.27 11.23
CA LEU A 161 11.43 -6.87 10.85
C LEU A 161 12.16 -5.86 11.73
N ASN A 162 12.74 -6.24 12.86
CA ASN A 162 13.53 -5.31 13.68
C ASN A 162 14.98 -5.16 13.19
N ASP A 163 15.41 -5.95 12.19
CA ASP A 163 16.76 -5.86 11.62
C ASP A 163 16.77 -4.83 10.48
N PRO A 164 17.50 -3.69 10.63
CA PRO A 164 17.52 -2.63 9.63
C PRO A 164 18.02 -3.08 8.25
N LYS A 165 18.70 -4.23 8.13
CA LYS A 165 19.16 -4.72 6.81
C LYS A 165 18.02 -5.01 5.82
N TYR A 166 16.80 -5.25 6.32
CA TYR A 166 15.63 -5.50 5.49
C TYR A 166 14.91 -4.21 5.05
N TYR A 167 15.58 -3.07 5.17
CA TYR A 167 15.07 -1.75 4.84
C TYR A 167 16.03 -1.02 3.91
N HIS A 168 15.54 -0.09 3.09
CA HIS A 168 16.38 0.60 2.13
C HIS A 168 17.31 1.64 2.76
N ASN A 169 17.04 2.15 3.96
CA ASN A 169 17.94 3.02 4.73
C ASN A 169 18.47 4.23 3.94
N ARG A 170 17.65 4.81 3.06
CA ARG A 170 18.04 5.86 2.11
C ARG A 170 17.42 7.22 2.39
N GLY A 171 16.60 7.32 3.43
CA GLY A 171 15.90 8.56 3.78
C GLY A 171 14.65 8.80 2.92
N ASP A 172 14.00 9.93 3.19
CA ASP A 172 12.68 10.33 2.71
C ASP A 172 12.64 10.50 1.20
N THR A 173 11.65 9.85 0.58
CA THR A 173 11.39 9.93 -0.85
C THR A 173 11.08 11.35 -1.32
N THR A 174 11.48 11.66 -2.57
CA THR A 174 11.00 12.84 -3.30
C THR A 174 9.81 12.51 -4.21
N PHE A 175 9.31 11.27 -4.14
CA PHE A 175 8.25 10.71 -4.98
C PHE A 175 8.57 10.70 -6.49
N THR A 176 9.85 10.78 -6.85
CA THR A 176 10.31 10.90 -8.24
C THR A 176 11.49 9.98 -8.55
N GLY A 177 11.54 9.46 -9.77
CA GLY A 177 12.62 8.58 -10.20
C GLY A 177 12.77 7.35 -9.30
N GLU A 178 14.00 6.99 -8.95
CA GLU A 178 14.26 5.85 -8.06
C GLU A 178 13.76 6.10 -6.63
N SER A 179 13.77 7.33 -6.12
CA SER A 179 13.40 7.60 -4.72
C SER A 179 11.97 7.18 -4.41
N ALA A 180 11.09 7.16 -5.43
CA ALA A 180 9.72 6.70 -5.29
C ALA A 180 9.58 5.22 -4.88
N ARG A 181 10.65 4.41 -4.93
CA ARG A 181 10.61 2.98 -4.58
C ARG A 181 11.62 2.52 -3.53
N TYR A 182 12.57 3.38 -3.19
CA TYR A 182 13.69 3.02 -2.31
C TYR A 182 13.85 4.00 -1.15
N GLY A 183 12.89 4.91 -0.97
CA GLY A 183 12.95 6.01 -0.03
C GLY A 183 11.75 5.98 0.89
N ASP A 184 11.97 6.39 2.14
CA ASP A 184 10.98 6.34 3.22
C ASP A 184 9.73 7.13 2.83
N PHE A 185 8.57 6.47 2.86
CA PHE A 185 7.29 7.06 2.49
C PHE A 185 6.80 7.95 3.64
N ALA A 186 7.14 9.24 3.58
CA ALA A 186 6.85 10.20 4.64
C ALA A 186 7.39 9.76 6.02
N GLY A 187 8.66 9.32 6.07
CA GLY A 187 9.35 8.86 7.28
C GLY A 187 9.05 7.42 7.69
N LEU A 188 8.16 6.72 6.98
CA LEU A 188 7.88 5.31 7.27
C LEU A 188 9.01 4.42 6.74
N ASP A 189 9.53 3.54 7.61
CA ASP A 189 10.67 2.68 7.30
C ASP A 189 10.42 1.82 6.04
N ASP A 190 11.11 2.13 4.94
CA ASP A 190 10.90 1.53 3.61
C ASP A 190 11.53 0.13 3.53
N LEU A 191 10.71 -0.88 3.25
CA LEU A 191 11.12 -2.29 3.21
C LEU A 191 11.85 -2.62 1.92
N MET A 192 12.97 -3.32 2.04
CA MET A 192 13.75 -3.82 0.90
C MET A 192 13.05 -5.00 0.23
N THR A 193 12.03 -4.70 -0.57
CA THR A 193 11.14 -5.67 -1.21
C THR A 193 11.80 -6.49 -2.33
N GLU A 194 13.02 -6.11 -2.72
CA GLU A 194 13.91 -6.91 -3.57
C GLU A 194 14.54 -8.11 -2.84
N ASP A 195 14.58 -8.10 -1.49
CA ASP A 195 15.17 -9.19 -0.69
C ASP A 195 14.21 -10.41 -0.67
N PRO A 196 14.64 -11.59 -1.15
CA PRO A 196 13.82 -12.80 -1.11
C PRO A 196 13.30 -13.18 0.29
N ARG A 197 14.01 -12.81 1.36
CA ARG A 197 13.56 -13.01 2.73
C ARG A 197 12.34 -12.15 3.06
N VAL A 198 12.29 -10.91 2.56
CA VAL A 198 11.17 -9.97 2.71
C VAL A 198 9.99 -10.49 1.90
N VAL A 199 10.18 -10.86 0.63
CA VAL A 199 9.14 -11.47 -0.22
C VAL A 199 8.51 -12.69 0.47
N ALA A 200 9.33 -13.66 0.89
CA ALA A 200 8.84 -14.87 1.57
C ALA A 200 8.16 -14.55 2.91
N GLY A 201 8.67 -13.57 3.65
CA GLY A 201 8.10 -13.09 4.90
C GLY A 201 6.69 -12.55 4.71
N PHE A 202 6.48 -11.68 3.72
CA PHE A 202 5.18 -11.08 3.45
C PHE A 202 4.17 -12.05 2.83
N ILE A 203 4.61 -12.99 1.98
CA ILE A 203 3.77 -14.11 1.54
C ILE A 203 3.31 -14.93 2.74
N SER A 204 4.18 -15.22 3.71
CA SER A 204 3.80 -15.94 4.91
C SER A 204 2.83 -15.15 5.79
N ILE A 205 3.09 -13.85 5.98
CA ILE A 205 2.26 -12.95 6.81
C ILE A 205 0.83 -12.91 6.28
N TYR A 206 0.65 -12.45 5.03
CA TYR A 206 -0.68 -12.23 4.45
C TYR A 206 -1.37 -13.53 4.10
N GLY A 207 -0.61 -14.57 3.75
CA GLY A 207 -1.16 -15.91 3.62
C GLY A 207 -1.76 -16.43 4.92
N SER A 208 -1.20 -16.10 6.09
CA SER A 208 -1.79 -16.49 7.38
C SER A 208 -3.15 -15.82 7.64
N TRP A 209 -3.36 -14.59 7.13
CA TRP A 209 -4.64 -13.90 7.28
C TRP A 209 -5.75 -14.59 6.48
N ILE A 210 -5.43 -15.05 5.26
CA ILE A 210 -6.32 -15.93 4.47
C ILE A 210 -6.60 -17.22 5.26
N ASP A 211 -5.56 -17.87 5.79
CA ASP A 211 -5.71 -19.13 6.52
C ASP A 211 -6.45 -19.02 7.84
N ARG A 212 -6.39 -17.87 8.52
CA ARG A 212 -6.99 -17.72 9.85
C ARG A 212 -8.43 -17.23 9.77
N PHE A 213 -8.71 -16.34 8.83
CA PHE A 213 -9.96 -15.59 8.81
C PHE A 213 -10.77 -15.81 7.55
N GLY A 214 -10.20 -16.39 6.49
CA GLY A 214 -10.93 -16.63 5.25
C GLY A 214 -11.35 -15.35 4.53
N VAL A 215 -10.56 -14.27 4.65
CA VAL A 215 -10.81 -13.02 3.90
C VAL A 215 -10.83 -13.28 2.39
N ASP A 216 -11.54 -12.46 1.64
CA ASP A 216 -11.91 -12.72 0.25
C ASP A 216 -11.08 -11.95 -0.78
N GLY A 217 -10.22 -11.03 -0.34
CA GLY A 217 -9.43 -10.20 -1.23
C GLY A 217 -8.54 -9.20 -0.49
N PHE A 218 -7.66 -8.55 -1.25
CA PHE A 218 -6.75 -7.53 -0.75
C PHE A 218 -6.79 -6.24 -1.56
N ARG A 219 -6.87 -5.10 -0.86
CA ARG A 219 -6.45 -3.80 -1.39
C ARG A 219 -5.00 -3.58 -0.99
N ILE A 220 -4.15 -3.21 -1.93
CA ILE A 220 -2.73 -2.96 -1.67
C ILE A 220 -2.49 -1.45 -1.54
N ASP A 221 -2.04 -1.05 -0.37
CA ASP A 221 -1.55 0.28 -0.06
C ASP A 221 -0.26 0.60 -0.82
N THR A 222 -0.09 1.88 -1.19
CA THR A 222 1.16 2.42 -1.75
C THR A 222 1.77 1.56 -2.87
N ALA A 223 0.92 0.92 -3.67
CA ALA A 223 1.28 -0.21 -4.54
C ALA A 223 2.39 0.11 -5.56
N ARG A 224 2.44 1.36 -6.05
CA ARG A 224 3.47 1.86 -7.00
C ARG A 224 4.86 2.04 -6.40
N HIS A 225 4.97 2.04 -5.07
CA HIS A 225 6.20 2.30 -4.32
C HIS A 225 6.98 1.02 -3.99
N VAL A 226 6.36 -0.15 -4.19
CA VAL A 226 7.03 -1.45 -4.09
C VAL A 226 7.53 -1.91 -5.47
N ASN A 227 8.64 -2.64 -5.52
CA ASN A 227 9.21 -3.10 -6.80
C ASN A 227 8.28 -4.12 -7.52
N PRO A 228 8.24 -4.13 -8.86
CA PRO A 228 7.34 -5.01 -9.63
C PRO A 228 7.51 -6.50 -9.32
N GLU A 229 8.74 -6.98 -9.14
CA GLU A 229 9.06 -8.40 -8.96
C GLU A 229 8.52 -8.96 -7.63
N PHE A 230 8.32 -8.10 -6.62
CA PHE A 230 7.63 -8.50 -5.39
C PHE A 230 6.19 -8.93 -5.70
N TRP A 231 5.44 -8.12 -6.45
CA TRP A 231 4.03 -8.38 -6.76
C TRP A 231 3.85 -9.57 -7.69
N GLN A 232 4.76 -9.74 -8.63
CA GLN A 232 4.80 -10.91 -9.53
C GLN A 232 4.95 -12.24 -8.77
N GLN A 233 5.51 -12.23 -7.56
CA GLN A 233 5.59 -13.42 -6.69
C GLN A 233 4.47 -13.46 -5.67
N PHE A 234 4.13 -12.32 -5.06
CA PHE A 234 3.15 -12.22 -3.98
C PHE A 234 1.73 -12.54 -4.45
N VAL A 235 1.28 -11.91 -5.54
CA VAL A 235 -0.09 -12.06 -6.08
C VAL A 235 -0.44 -13.53 -6.36
N PRO A 236 0.33 -14.29 -7.16
CA PRO A 236 -0.01 -15.69 -7.44
C PRO A 236 0.05 -16.56 -6.18
N ALA A 237 0.94 -16.26 -5.23
CA ALA A 237 1.00 -16.98 -3.96
C ALA A 237 -0.29 -16.78 -3.13
N MET A 238 -0.82 -15.56 -3.08
CA MET A 238 -2.07 -15.28 -2.35
C MET A 238 -3.27 -15.92 -3.04
N GLN A 239 -3.37 -15.80 -4.36
CA GLN A 239 -4.45 -16.41 -5.14
C GLN A 239 -4.44 -17.94 -5.03
N SER A 240 -3.25 -18.56 -5.12
CA SER A 240 -3.10 -20.00 -4.94
C SER A 240 -3.50 -20.44 -3.53
N ARG A 241 -3.16 -19.67 -2.50
CA ARG A 241 -3.52 -19.99 -1.12
C ARG A 241 -5.01 -19.85 -0.86
N ALA A 242 -5.63 -18.79 -1.38
CA ALA A 242 -7.08 -18.59 -1.32
C ALA A 242 -7.83 -19.72 -2.03
N ALA A 243 -7.40 -20.10 -3.23
CA ALA A 243 -7.97 -21.22 -3.97
C ALA A 243 -7.86 -22.55 -3.20
N ALA A 244 -6.70 -22.82 -2.59
CA ALA A 244 -6.51 -24.00 -1.74
C ALA A 244 -7.41 -24.02 -0.50
N ARG A 245 -7.85 -22.84 -0.05
CA ARG A 245 -8.81 -22.68 1.06
C ARG A 245 -10.27 -22.67 0.61
N GLY A 246 -10.53 -22.89 -0.68
CA GLY A 246 -11.89 -22.91 -1.22
C GLY A 246 -12.52 -21.52 -1.37
N ILE A 247 -11.71 -20.46 -1.44
CA ILE A 247 -12.15 -19.08 -1.67
C ILE A 247 -11.98 -18.79 -3.17
N PRO A 248 -13.04 -18.94 -3.98
CA PRO A 248 -12.96 -18.70 -5.42
C PRO A 248 -12.85 -17.20 -5.69
N ASN A 249 -12.09 -16.83 -6.71
CA ASN A 249 -11.98 -15.45 -7.19
C ASN A 249 -11.56 -14.47 -6.08
N PHE A 250 -10.28 -14.52 -5.69
CA PHE A 250 -9.67 -13.65 -4.69
C PHE A 250 -9.13 -12.37 -5.36
N PRO A 251 -9.86 -11.23 -5.32
CA PRO A 251 -9.44 -10.01 -5.99
C PRO A 251 -8.28 -9.38 -5.23
N ILE A 252 -7.31 -8.90 -5.98
CA ILE A 252 -6.16 -8.16 -5.45
C ILE A 252 -6.01 -6.92 -6.31
N PHE A 253 -6.18 -5.75 -5.70
CA PHE A 253 -6.10 -4.49 -6.43
C PHE A 253 -5.17 -3.48 -5.76
N GLY A 254 -4.26 -2.93 -6.57
CA GLY A 254 -3.28 -1.94 -6.13
C GLY A 254 -3.79 -0.51 -6.17
N GLU A 255 -3.41 0.28 -5.18
CA GLU A 255 -3.51 1.73 -5.24
C GLU A 255 -2.33 2.34 -6.03
N VAL A 256 -2.64 2.93 -7.18
CA VAL A 256 -1.67 3.64 -8.03
C VAL A 256 -2.15 5.05 -8.30
N TYR A 257 -2.05 5.90 -7.27
CA TYR A 257 -2.61 7.26 -7.28
C TYR A 257 -2.23 8.05 -8.54
N SER A 258 -3.26 8.68 -9.14
CA SER A 258 -3.17 9.63 -10.25
C SER A 258 -4.34 10.60 -10.16
N GLU A 259 -4.11 11.83 -10.62
CA GLU A 259 -5.18 12.85 -10.74
C GLU A 259 -5.67 13.02 -12.18
N ALA A 260 -5.08 12.32 -13.13
CA ALA A 260 -5.32 12.46 -14.55
C ALA A 260 -6.17 11.30 -15.10
N VAL A 261 -6.94 11.61 -16.15
CA VAL A 261 -7.57 10.58 -16.99
C VAL A 261 -6.48 10.00 -17.89
N ASP A 262 -5.82 8.94 -17.40
CA ASP A 262 -4.68 8.30 -18.05
C ASP A 262 -4.73 6.77 -17.87
N PRO A 263 -5.58 6.07 -18.65
CA PRO A 263 -5.64 4.61 -18.61
C PRO A 263 -4.31 3.96 -19.02
N GLY A 264 -3.44 4.64 -19.78
CA GLY A 264 -2.11 4.14 -20.13
C GLY A 264 -1.18 4.08 -18.91
N TYR A 265 -1.18 5.12 -18.09
CA TYR A 265 -0.49 5.12 -16.81
C TYR A 265 -0.99 4.00 -15.90
N THR A 266 -2.30 3.82 -15.77
CA THR A 266 -2.88 2.76 -14.92
C THR A 266 -2.56 1.37 -15.47
N ALA A 267 -2.70 1.18 -16.79
CA ALA A 267 -2.47 -0.10 -17.47
C ALA A 267 -1.05 -0.64 -17.30
N GLN A 268 -0.04 0.23 -17.21
CA GLN A 268 1.35 -0.21 -17.02
C GLN A 268 1.52 -1.12 -15.80
N PHE A 269 0.73 -0.93 -14.75
CA PHE A 269 0.81 -1.72 -13.51
C PHE A 269 0.20 -3.11 -13.69
N THR A 270 -0.87 -3.25 -14.49
CA THR A 270 -1.39 -4.58 -14.86
C THR A 270 -0.43 -5.34 -15.76
N ARG A 271 0.32 -4.64 -16.64
CA ARG A 271 1.23 -5.27 -17.61
C ARG A 271 2.60 -5.61 -17.02
N ARG A 272 3.26 -4.62 -16.39
CA ARG A 272 4.62 -4.71 -15.84
C ARG A 272 4.63 -5.38 -14.48
N ASP A 273 3.74 -4.96 -13.59
CA ASP A 273 3.76 -5.37 -12.17
C ASP A 273 2.84 -6.56 -11.91
N LYS A 274 2.05 -6.95 -12.93
CA LYS A 274 1.14 -8.10 -12.93
C LYS A 274 0.06 -8.05 -11.85
N TYR A 275 -0.37 -6.84 -11.51
CA TYR A 275 -1.59 -6.66 -10.74
C TYR A 275 -2.81 -7.20 -11.51
N PRO A 276 -3.65 -8.04 -10.91
CA PRO A 276 -4.89 -8.51 -11.54
C PRO A 276 -5.85 -7.36 -11.82
N GLU A 277 -5.89 -6.38 -10.91
CA GLU A 277 -6.75 -5.20 -10.86
C GLU A 277 -5.97 -4.04 -10.20
N VAL A 278 -6.42 -2.80 -10.43
CA VAL A 278 -5.91 -1.59 -9.78
C VAL A 278 -7.07 -0.62 -9.56
N LEU A 279 -7.00 0.20 -8.51
CA LEU A 279 -8.00 1.24 -8.27
C LEU A 279 -8.09 2.19 -9.47
N ASP A 280 -9.30 2.41 -9.97
CA ASP A 280 -9.49 3.17 -11.20
C ASP A 280 -9.49 4.68 -10.96
N PHE A 281 -8.29 5.24 -10.73
CA PHE A 281 -8.09 6.67 -10.62
C PHE A 281 -8.39 7.43 -11.92
N SER A 282 -8.31 6.76 -13.08
CA SER A 282 -8.66 7.38 -14.36
C SER A 282 -10.17 7.60 -14.47
N PHE A 283 -10.98 6.62 -14.03
CA PHE A 283 -12.40 6.79 -13.84
C PHE A 283 -12.70 7.90 -12.82
N GLN A 284 -12.04 7.87 -11.65
CA GLN A 284 -12.27 8.87 -10.62
C GLN A 284 -11.98 10.28 -11.15
N ALA A 285 -10.87 10.48 -11.85
CA ALA A 285 -10.50 11.76 -12.44
C ALA A 285 -11.49 12.21 -13.52
N ALA A 286 -11.99 11.27 -14.34
CA ALA A 286 -13.00 11.53 -15.36
C ALA A 286 -14.33 11.98 -14.72
N ALA A 287 -14.82 11.23 -13.73
CA ALA A 287 -16.02 11.55 -12.97
C ALA A 287 -15.87 12.90 -12.26
N ARG A 288 -14.73 13.14 -11.60
CA ARG A 288 -14.44 14.41 -10.93
C ARG A 288 -14.48 15.59 -11.91
N GLY A 289 -13.80 15.47 -13.04
CA GLY A 289 -13.73 16.52 -14.06
C GLY A 289 -15.10 16.84 -14.67
N MET A 290 -15.87 15.81 -15.01
CA MET A 290 -17.22 15.96 -15.56
C MET A 290 -18.19 16.56 -14.53
N LEU A 291 -18.26 15.99 -13.33
CA LEU A 291 -19.16 16.45 -12.26
C LEU A 291 -18.83 17.85 -11.79
N SER A 292 -17.55 18.25 -11.83
CA SER A 292 -17.13 19.62 -11.54
C SER A 292 -17.22 20.56 -12.73
N GLY A 293 -17.76 20.12 -13.88
CA GLY A 293 -17.87 20.87 -15.13
C GLY A 293 -16.56 21.46 -15.65
N LYS A 294 -15.42 20.88 -15.23
CA LYS A 294 -14.09 21.26 -15.72
C LYS A 294 -13.69 20.45 -16.96
N ALA A 295 -14.44 19.40 -17.28
CA ALA A 295 -14.29 18.59 -18.48
C ALA A 295 -15.67 18.24 -19.08
N GLY A 296 -15.70 17.97 -20.39
CA GLY A 296 -16.87 17.41 -21.07
C GLY A 296 -17.00 15.91 -20.81
N THR A 297 -18.00 15.27 -21.43
CA THR A 297 -18.20 13.81 -21.33
C THR A 297 -17.18 13.00 -22.16
N ASP A 298 -16.41 13.66 -23.02
CA ASP A 298 -15.36 13.08 -23.86
C ASP A 298 -14.25 12.41 -23.05
N VAL A 299 -14.04 12.81 -21.78
CA VAL A 299 -13.10 12.13 -20.88
C VAL A 299 -13.47 10.67 -20.60
N PHE A 300 -14.76 10.33 -20.62
CA PHE A 300 -15.20 8.93 -20.50
C PHE A 300 -14.99 8.16 -21.80
N ALA A 301 -15.11 8.80 -22.97
CA ALA A 301 -14.73 8.16 -24.22
C ALA A 301 -13.24 7.83 -24.23
N LYS A 302 -12.38 8.77 -23.81
CA LYS A 302 -10.93 8.52 -23.65
C LYS A 302 -10.63 7.39 -22.67
N LEU A 303 -11.36 7.33 -21.55
CA LEU A 303 -11.22 6.25 -20.56
C LEU A 303 -11.51 4.89 -21.20
N ILE A 304 -12.70 4.74 -21.81
CA ILE A 304 -13.18 3.49 -22.40
C ILE A 304 -12.31 3.08 -23.60
N ASP A 305 -11.92 4.01 -24.48
CA ASP A 305 -11.01 3.73 -25.59
C ASP A 305 -9.63 3.21 -25.11
N GLY A 306 -9.25 3.58 -23.88
CA GLY A 306 -8.02 3.14 -23.24
C GLY A 306 -8.09 1.76 -22.59
N ASP A 307 -9.27 1.14 -22.48
CA ASP A 307 -9.44 -0.16 -21.81
C ASP A 307 -8.64 -1.28 -22.49
N VAL A 308 -8.39 -1.15 -23.79
CA VAL A 308 -7.54 -2.08 -24.56
C VAL A 308 -6.09 -2.14 -24.07
N LEU A 309 -5.63 -1.13 -23.33
CA LEU A 309 -4.24 -1.03 -22.85
C LEU A 309 -3.94 -1.99 -21.69
N TYR A 310 -4.95 -2.35 -20.89
CA TYR A 310 -4.78 -3.24 -19.74
C TYR A 310 -4.29 -4.63 -20.15
N GLU A 311 -3.57 -5.31 -19.26
CA GLU A 311 -3.28 -6.74 -19.45
C GLU A 311 -4.60 -7.51 -19.49
N GLY A 312 -4.90 -8.20 -20.60
CA GLY A 312 -6.21 -8.82 -20.83
C GLY A 312 -7.28 -7.89 -21.44
N GLY A 313 -6.93 -6.63 -21.74
CA GLY A 313 -7.79 -5.65 -22.38
C GLY A 313 -9.07 -5.35 -21.59
N ASP A 314 -10.18 -5.21 -22.29
CA ASP A 314 -11.49 -4.84 -21.76
C ASP A 314 -11.95 -5.77 -20.62
N ALA A 315 -11.58 -7.05 -20.65
CA ALA A 315 -11.95 -8.00 -19.59
C ALA A 315 -11.31 -7.65 -18.23
N THR A 316 -10.17 -6.96 -18.23
CA THR A 316 -9.55 -6.43 -17.01
C THR A 316 -10.14 -5.08 -16.64
N ALA A 317 -10.41 -4.21 -17.61
CA ALA A 317 -11.07 -2.93 -17.36
C ALA A 317 -12.41 -3.09 -16.62
N LEU A 318 -13.22 -4.08 -17.02
CA LEU A 318 -14.51 -4.41 -16.38
C LEU A 318 -14.40 -4.86 -14.92
N ARG A 319 -13.19 -5.15 -14.42
CA ARG A 319 -12.96 -5.60 -13.04
C ARG A 319 -12.29 -4.53 -12.17
N LEU A 320 -11.88 -3.40 -12.73
CA LEU A 320 -11.22 -2.36 -11.96
C LEU A 320 -12.20 -1.73 -10.95
N PRO A 321 -11.83 -1.62 -9.66
CA PRO A 321 -12.71 -0.98 -8.70
C PRO A 321 -12.79 0.53 -8.95
N THR A 322 -13.95 0.98 -9.43
CA THR A 322 -14.29 2.40 -9.65
C THR A 322 -14.77 3.07 -8.37
N PHE A 323 -14.48 4.35 -8.20
CA PHE A 323 -14.88 5.13 -7.02
C PHE A 323 -14.99 6.62 -7.35
N LEU A 324 -15.69 7.39 -6.50
CA LEU A 324 -15.83 8.85 -6.63
C LEU A 324 -14.94 9.64 -5.65
N GLY A 325 -14.58 9.01 -4.53
CA GLY A 325 -13.68 9.56 -3.52
C GLY A 325 -13.22 8.47 -2.55
N ASN A 326 -12.12 8.69 -1.86
CA ASN A 326 -11.51 7.78 -0.90
C ASN A 326 -10.95 8.55 0.30
N HIS A 327 -10.14 7.88 1.13
CA HIS A 327 -9.57 8.48 2.34
C HIS A 327 -8.48 9.53 2.06
N ASP A 328 -7.81 9.50 0.91
CA ASP A 328 -6.76 10.48 0.55
C ASP A 328 -7.31 11.71 -0.16
N MET A 329 -8.33 11.52 -0.99
CA MET A 329 -8.94 12.58 -1.81
C MET A 329 -10.08 13.30 -1.07
N GLY A 330 -10.66 12.63 -0.08
CA GLY A 330 -11.86 13.07 0.60
C GLY A 330 -13.14 12.81 -0.21
N ARG A 331 -14.23 13.41 0.24
CA ARG A 331 -15.57 13.19 -0.34
C ARG A 331 -15.73 13.94 -1.66
N MET A 332 -16.46 13.35 -2.61
CA MET A 332 -16.79 14.01 -3.88
C MET A 332 -17.44 15.38 -3.68
N GLY A 333 -18.35 15.52 -2.71
CA GLY A 333 -18.98 16.81 -2.36
C GLY A 333 -17.95 17.89 -2.00
N TYR A 334 -16.95 17.55 -1.17
CA TYR A 334 -15.88 18.48 -0.81
C TYR A 334 -15.02 18.90 -2.01
N MET A 335 -14.75 17.97 -2.93
CA MET A 335 -14.05 18.27 -4.17
C MET A 335 -14.86 19.19 -5.08
N LEU A 336 -16.19 19.02 -5.13
CA LEU A 336 -17.09 19.93 -5.85
C LEU A 336 -17.15 21.32 -5.20
N ASP A 337 -17.17 21.42 -3.88
CA ASP A 337 -17.14 22.70 -3.17
C ASP A 337 -15.90 23.52 -3.51
N LYS A 338 -14.74 22.87 -3.58
CA LYS A 338 -13.50 23.50 -4.05
C LYS A 338 -13.55 23.90 -5.52
N ALA A 339 -14.20 23.11 -6.35
CA ALA A 339 -14.29 23.39 -7.78
C ALA A 339 -15.26 24.56 -8.07
N TRP A 340 -16.35 24.68 -7.29
CA TRP A 340 -17.38 25.71 -7.42
C TRP A 340 -17.74 26.33 -6.07
N PRO A 341 -16.89 27.25 -5.56
CA PRO A 341 -17.13 27.89 -4.27
C PRO A 341 -18.41 28.74 -4.24
N THR A 342 -18.94 29.15 -5.41
CA THR A 342 -20.12 30.03 -5.51
C THR A 342 -21.43 29.32 -5.82
N ALA A 343 -21.42 28.00 -6.08
CA ALA A 343 -22.65 27.26 -6.36
C ALA A 343 -23.55 27.20 -5.11
N THR A 344 -24.85 27.03 -5.31
CA THR A 344 -25.83 26.70 -4.26
C THR A 344 -25.89 25.19 -4.03
N ASP A 345 -26.40 24.76 -2.88
CA ASP A 345 -26.54 23.33 -2.60
C ASP A 345 -27.50 22.62 -3.56
N ALA A 346 -28.52 23.33 -4.07
CA ALA A 346 -29.44 22.81 -5.08
C ALA A 346 -28.73 22.56 -6.43
N GLU A 347 -27.89 23.52 -6.87
CA GLU A 347 -27.10 23.36 -8.10
C GLU A 347 -26.08 22.23 -7.98
N ARG A 348 -25.51 22.02 -6.79
CA ARG A 348 -24.61 20.89 -6.51
C ARG A 348 -25.35 19.55 -6.54
N LEU A 349 -26.51 19.47 -5.86
CA LEU A 349 -27.30 18.24 -5.80
C LEU A 349 -27.78 17.80 -7.19
N GLN A 350 -28.28 18.74 -8.01
CA GLN A 350 -28.75 18.47 -9.37
C GLN A 350 -27.69 17.84 -10.29
N ARG A 351 -26.40 17.98 -9.95
CA ARG A 351 -25.32 17.36 -10.72
C ARG A 351 -24.88 15.99 -10.20
N LEU A 352 -25.23 15.66 -8.96
CA LEU A 352 -24.91 14.38 -8.33
C LEU A 352 -26.06 13.36 -8.44
N THR A 353 -27.28 13.83 -8.68
CA THR A 353 -28.51 13.04 -8.86
C THR A 353 -29.02 13.16 -10.28
#